data_AF-A0A7Y1MR58-F1
#
_entry.id   AF-A0A7Y1MR58-F1
#
_cell.length_a   1.000
_cell.length_b   1.000
_cell.length_c   1.000
_cell.angle_alpha   90.00
_cell.angle_beta   90.00
_cell.angle_gamma   90.00
#
_symmetry.space_group_name_H-M   'P 1'
#
loop_
_entity.id
_entity.type
_entity.pdbx_description
1 polymer ?
#
loop_
_entity_poly.entity_id
_entity_poly.type
_entity_poly.pdbx_seq_one_letter_code
_entity_poly.pdbx_strand_id
1 'polypeptide(L)'
;MDIKSDFVSVERDEFDGLTTIQHLRHCRYRSGKNEITFSWRRNIRPASDRMILDVEIKTSRSGGWLPSQLTLLVDGRRIELKYLTGKSSEFRGGSFFEIGMFFIEPSQKVLRCLCDAKVLKLKLQSDEKNEHTVFPDEFCAQLQLQAQQFYNNAFDGDEYLSAVSGVAVRTEDTTFAEQIANRESRYRQLCKYRLLWAVLWGSFFGGLCVLGAFEIMTFSVRSTDQLIIAGVLSASSWLIPHLKILWIEHQKNKECPSCHHRAIKLVRYHEAVYQVRSVERLVIDRLTGQRKSRQVTVTDHEVTQDFECKDCRHLWTRSHIARGF
;
A
#
# COMPACT_ATOMS: atom_id res chain seq x y z
N MET A 1 30.48 -10.45 -18.17
CA MET A 1 30.34 -9.22 -17.37
C MET A 1 28.84 -9.02 -17.24
N ASP A 2 28.25 -9.59 -16.18
CA ASP A 2 26.80 -9.66 -15.98
C ASP A 2 26.30 -8.37 -15.35
N ILE A 3 25.74 -7.50 -16.16
CA ILE A 3 24.87 -6.42 -15.69
C ILE A 3 23.73 -6.36 -16.71
N LYS A 4 22.46 -6.45 -16.26
CA LYS A 4 21.24 -5.83 -16.86
C LYS A 4 19.93 -6.49 -16.38
N SER A 5 19.75 -6.67 -15.07
CA SER A 5 18.44 -7.04 -14.48
C SER A 5 17.89 -6.05 -13.46
N ASP A 6 18.65 -5.01 -13.08
CA ASP A 6 18.38 -4.29 -11.83
C ASP A 6 17.61 -2.95 -12.01
N PHE A 7 17.37 -2.52 -13.26
CA PHE A 7 16.77 -1.21 -13.54
C PHE A 7 15.38 -1.28 -14.16
N VAL A 8 15.04 -2.37 -14.84
CA VAL A 8 13.73 -2.52 -15.50
C VAL A 8 13.07 -3.85 -15.14
N SER A 9 11.75 -3.86 -15.00
CA SER A 9 10.94 -5.08 -15.04
C SER A 9 10.48 -5.33 -16.46
N VAL A 10 10.45 -6.60 -16.86
CA VAL A 10 9.91 -7.04 -18.14
C VAL A 10 8.79 -8.04 -17.86
N GLU A 11 7.57 -7.64 -18.21
CA GLU A 11 6.39 -8.48 -18.12
C GLU A 11 5.96 -8.89 -19.53
N ARG A 12 5.70 -10.18 -19.73
CA ARG A 12 5.22 -10.73 -20.99
C ARG A 12 3.83 -11.30 -20.78
N ASP A 13 2.85 -10.71 -21.45
CA ASP A 13 1.49 -11.24 -21.54
C ASP A 13 1.38 -12.05 -22.84
N GLU A 14 1.35 -13.37 -22.69
CA GLU A 14 1.29 -14.32 -23.79
C GLU A 14 -0.08 -14.34 -24.49
N PHE A 15 -1.15 -13.90 -23.81
CA PHE A 15 -2.50 -13.89 -24.39
C PHE A 15 -2.69 -12.71 -25.36
N ASP A 16 -2.20 -11.53 -24.97
CA ASP A 16 -2.33 -10.30 -25.76
C ASP A 16 -1.11 -10.03 -26.66
N GLY A 17 -0.06 -10.86 -26.56
CA GLY A 17 1.22 -10.64 -27.23
C GLY A 17 1.88 -9.31 -26.80
N LEU A 18 1.61 -8.87 -25.58
CA LEU A 18 2.06 -7.60 -25.03
C LEU A 18 3.31 -7.81 -24.18
N THR A 19 4.40 -7.13 -24.53
CA THR A 19 5.57 -7.01 -23.65
C THR A 19 5.59 -5.62 -23.05
N THR A 20 5.56 -5.55 -21.73
CA THR A 20 5.67 -4.30 -20.96
C THR A 20 7.04 -4.24 -20.32
N ILE A 21 7.80 -3.19 -20.64
CA ILE A 21 9.09 -2.89 -20.01
C ILE A 21 8.92 -1.65 -19.16
N GLN A 22 9.15 -1.72 -17.86
CA GLN A 22 8.96 -0.59 -16.94
C GLN A 22 10.22 -0.33 -16.14
N HIS A 23 10.58 0.95 -15.97
CA HIS A 23 11.68 1.32 -15.10
C HIS A 23 11.30 1.13 -13.62
N LEU A 24 12.14 0.42 -12.87
CA LEU A 24 11.90 0.05 -11.46
C LEU A 24 12.05 1.22 -10.49
N ARG A 25 12.69 2.31 -10.90
CA ARG A 25 12.89 3.51 -10.08
C ARG A 25 12.10 4.67 -10.66
N HIS A 26 11.52 5.47 -9.78
CA HIS A 26 10.68 6.62 -10.16
C HIS A 26 11.37 7.93 -9.80
N CYS A 27 11.26 8.95 -10.64
CA CYS A 27 11.78 10.28 -10.35
C CYS A 27 10.72 11.09 -9.62
N ARG A 28 10.95 11.45 -8.35
CA ARG A 28 9.96 12.10 -7.48
C ARG A 28 10.38 13.53 -7.14
N TYR A 29 9.48 14.48 -7.34
CA TYR A 29 9.63 15.87 -6.92
C TYR A 29 8.62 16.16 -5.82
N ARG A 30 9.11 16.57 -4.65
CA ARG A 30 8.25 16.96 -3.51
C ARG A 30 8.31 18.45 -3.29
N SER A 31 7.15 19.07 -3.20
CA SER A 31 6.99 20.48 -2.83
C SER A 31 5.96 20.58 -1.71
N GLY A 32 6.46 20.65 -0.47
CA GLY A 32 5.65 20.59 0.74
C GLY A 32 4.83 19.31 0.83
N LYS A 33 3.50 19.44 0.70
CA LYS A 33 2.53 18.35 0.75
C LYS A 33 2.27 17.70 -0.62
N ASN A 34 2.76 18.30 -1.70
CA ASN A 34 2.51 17.81 -3.05
C ASN A 34 3.70 16.98 -3.55
N GLU A 35 3.41 15.98 -4.38
CA GLU A 35 4.40 15.07 -4.96
C GLU A 35 4.07 14.82 -6.43
N ILE A 36 5.08 14.92 -7.29
CA ILE A 36 4.99 14.60 -8.71
C ILE A 36 5.98 13.47 -8.99
N THR A 37 5.52 12.39 -9.60
CA THR A 37 6.31 11.20 -9.89
C THR A 37 6.33 10.93 -11.39
N PHE A 38 7.52 10.74 -11.96
CA PHE A 38 7.72 10.36 -13.35
C PHE A 38 8.22 8.92 -13.45
N SER A 39 7.66 8.14 -14.38
CA SER A 39 8.01 6.74 -14.59
C SER A 39 8.06 6.40 -16.07
N TRP A 40 9.13 5.71 -16.50
CA TRP A 40 9.28 5.25 -17.88
C TRP A 40 8.69 3.87 -18.08
N ARG A 41 7.95 3.71 -19.18
CA ARG A 41 7.36 2.44 -19.59
C ARG A 41 7.36 2.31 -21.12
N ARG A 42 7.51 1.10 -21.63
CA ARG A 42 7.39 0.77 -23.05
C ARG A 42 6.46 -0.42 -23.20
N ASN A 43 5.48 -0.28 -24.08
CA ASN A 43 4.51 -1.32 -24.41
C ASN A 43 4.74 -1.75 -25.85
N ILE A 44 5.18 -2.99 -26.03
CA ILE A 44 5.47 -3.58 -27.33
C ILE A 44 4.37 -4.59 -27.65
N ARG A 45 3.69 -4.39 -28.79
CA ARG A 45 2.75 -5.32 -29.42
C ARG A 45 3.20 -5.57 -30.86
N PRO A 46 2.74 -6.66 -31.52
CA PRO A 46 3.13 -6.96 -32.90
C PRO A 46 2.90 -5.81 -33.89
N ALA A 47 1.85 -5.01 -33.68
CA ALA A 47 1.48 -3.89 -34.55
C ALA A 47 1.77 -2.50 -33.96
N SER A 48 2.30 -2.41 -32.74
CA SER A 48 2.53 -1.12 -32.09
C SER A 48 3.64 -1.16 -31.06
N ASP A 49 4.54 -0.20 -31.11
CA ASP A 49 5.56 0.02 -30.10
C ASP A 49 5.38 1.42 -29.53
N ARG A 50 5.02 1.50 -28.25
CA ARG A 50 4.70 2.76 -27.58
C ARG A 50 5.61 2.97 -26.41
N MET A 51 6.30 4.10 -26.41
CA MET A 51 7.00 4.61 -25.24
C MET A 51 6.09 5.56 -24.49
N ILE A 52 6.05 5.39 -23.18
CA ILE A 52 5.15 6.09 -22.28
C ILE A 52 5.96 6.67 -21.13
N LEU A 53 5.69 7.94 -20.82
CA LEU A 53 6.11 8.58 -19.59
C LEU A 53 4.87 8.78 -18.72
N ASP A 54 4.73 7.92 -17.71
CA ASP A 54 3.67 8.01 -16.72
C ASP A 54 4.01 9.11 -15.71
N VAL A 55 3.03 9.95 -15.40
CA VAL A 55 3.14 11.08 -14.48
C VAL A 55 2.03 10.98 -13.45
N GLU A 56 2.41 10.69 -12.21
CA GLU A 56 1.51 10.71 -11.07
C GLU A 56 1.63 12.03 -10.33
N ILE A 57 0.50 12.68 -10.05
CA ILE A 57 0.44 13.94 -9.32
C ILE A 57 -0.42 13.74 -8.09
N LYS A 58 0.22 13.83 -6.93
CA LYS A 58 -0.42 13.81 -5.63
C LYS A 58 -0.44 15.22 -5.07
N THR A 59 -1.64 15.74 -4.83
CA THR A 59 -1.86 17.12 -4.39
C THR A 59 -2.75 17.16 -3.15
N SER A 60 -2.45 18.03 -2.18
CA SER A 60 -3.35 18.25 -1.04
C SER A 60 -4.44 19.30 -1.34
N ARG A 61 -4.50 19.80 -2.58
CA ARG A 61 -5.45 20.85 -2.99
C ARG A 61 -6.77 20.21 -3.39
N SER A 62 -7.87 20.80 -2.94
CA SER A 62 -9.22 20.45 -3.37
C SER A 62 -9.44 20.76 -4.85
N GLY A 63 -9.99 19.82 -5.61
CA GLY A 63 -10.27 19.99 -7.04
C GLY A 63 -9.06 19.78 -7.93
N GLY A 64 -8.10 18.96 -7.50
CA GLY A 64 -7.06 18.35 -8.30
C GLY A 64 -5.98 19.29 -8.82
N TRP A 65 -5.01 18.72 -9.54
CA TRP A 65 -4.11 19.47 -10.39
C TRP A 65 -3.92 18.69 -11.69
N LEU A 66 -4.44 19.25 -12.78
CA LEU A 66 -4.52 18.61 -14.08
C LEU A 66 -3.42 19.18 -14.99
N PRO A 67 -2.38 18.39 -15.34
CA PRO A 67 -1.35 18.84 -16.24
C PRO A 67 -1.89 18.90 -17.68
N SER A 68 -1.66 20.01 -18.36
CA SER A 68 -1.98 20.17 -19.79
C SER A 68 -0.77 19.83 -20.66
N GLN A 69 0.42 20.24 -20.22
CA GLN A 69 1.62 20.20 -21.05
C GLN A 69 2.90 20.04 -20.23
N LEU A 70 3.80 19.17 -20.71
CA LEU A 70 5.18 19.08 -20.27
C LEU A 70 6.08 19.73 -21.31
N THR A 71 6.85 20.73 -20.90
CA THR A 71 7.83 21.42 -21.74
C THR A 71 9.24 21.03 -21.32
N LEU A 72 10.02 20.53 -22.28
CA LEU A 72 11.43 20.22 -22.13
C LEU A 72 12.24 21.32 -22.81
N LEU A 73 13.23 21.88 -22.13
CA LEU A 73 14.23 22.75 -22.75
C LEU A 73 15.56 21.98 -22.76
N VAL A 74 15.91 21.45 -23.92
CA VAL A 74 17.08 20.60 -24.16
C VAL A 74 18.09 21.38 -24.97
N ASP A 75 19.22 21.77 -24.37
CA ASP A 75 20.28 22.54 -25.03
C ASP A 75 19.77 23.79 -25.77
N GLY A 76 18.79 24.48 -25.17
CA GLY A 76 18.14 25.66 -25.73
C GLY A 76 17.00 25.38 -26.73
N ARG A 77 16.76 24.11 -27.10
CA ARG A 77 15.62 23.70 -27.93
C ARG A 77 14.42 23.36 -27.08
N ARG A 78 13.27 23.95 -27.41
CA ARG A 78 12.00 23.71 -26.73
C ARG A 78 11.26 22.54 -27.39
N ILE A 79 10.93 21.52 -26.59
CA ILE A 79 10.11 20.38 -26.99
C ILE A 79 8.86 20.38 -26.12
N GLU A 80 7.70 20.29 -26.75
CA GLU A 80 6.41 20.32 -26.07
C GLU A 80 5.73 18.97 -26.18
N LEU A 81 5.36 18.41 -25.04
CA LEU A 81 4.73 17.11 -24.92
C LEU A 81 3.35 17.31 -24.29
N LYS A 82 2.31 16.91 -25.03
CA LYS A 82 0.93 16.98 -24.57
C LYS A 82 0.58 15.70 -23.81
N TYR A 83 -0.16 15.86 -22.73
CA TYR A 83 -0.71 14.73 -22.00
C TYR A 83 -1.86 14.11 -22.78
N LEU A 84 -1.91 12.78 -22.78
CA LEU A 84 -3.05 12.04 -23.30
C LEU A 84 -4.09 11.93 -22.19
N THR A 85 -5.30 12.41 -22.48
CA THR A 85 -6.44 12.34 -21.57
C THR A 85 -6.99 10.92 -21.57
N GLY A 86 -6.44 10.06 -20.71
CA GLY A 86 -6.88 8.67 -20.58
C GLY A 86 -7.01 8.23 -19.14
N LYS A 87 -8.22 7.78 -18.80
CA LYS A 87 -8.65 7.05 -17.59
C LYS A 87 -8.60 7.84 -16.28
N SER A 88 -9.81 8.22 -15.86
CA SER A 88 -10.30 8.35 -14.48
C SER A 88 -9.27 8.73 -13.43
N SER A 89 -9.40 9.94 -12.89
CA SER A 89 -9.03 10.22 -11.50
C SER A 89 -9.68 9.16 -10.60
N GLU A 90 -8.95 8.10 -10.27
CA GLU A 90 -9.37 7.20 -9.19
C GLU A 90 -9.23 8.01 -7.89
N PHE A 91 -10.34 8.63 -7.49
CA PHE A 91 -10.50 9.25 -6.18
C PHE A 91 -10.39 8.17 -5.10
N ARG A 92 -9.17 7.86 -4.66
CA ARG A 92 -8.96 7.08 -3.44
C ARG A 92 -9.14 8.02 -2.25
N GLY A 93 -10.40 8.15 -1.82
CA GLY A 93 -10.81 8.92 -0.65
C GLY A 93 -10.10 8.48 0.62
N GLY A 94 -8.98 9.13 0.91
CA GLY A 94 -8.20 9.03 2.15
C GLY A 94 -7.84 10.44 2.64
N SER A 95 -8.86 11.22 2.98
CA SER A 95 -8.90 12.44 3.81
C SER A 95 -7.89 13.59 3.64
N PHE A 96 -6.80 13.55 2.85
CA PHE A 96 -5.86 14.68 2.75
C PHE A 96 -5.24 14.96 1.37
N PHE A 97 -5.35 14.05 0.40
CA PHE A 97 -4.71 14.20 -0.91
C PHE A 97 -5.58 13.66 -2.05
N GLU A 98 -5.50 14.31 -3.21
CA GLU A 98 -6.03 13.87 -4.49
C GLU A 98 -4.86 13.36 -5.36
N ILE A 99 -5.07 12.24 -6.06
CA ILE A 99 -4.05 11.61 -6.93
C ILE A 99 -4.59 11.56 -8.35
N GLY A 100 -3.84 12.13 -9.29
CA GLY A 100 -4.10 12.05 -10.73
C GLY A 100 -3.00 11.24 -11.42
N MET A 101 -3.41 10.34 -12.32
CA MET A 101 -2.50 9.57 -13.18
C MET A 101 -2.61 10.09 -14.60
N PHE A 102 -1.49 10.49 -15.18
CA PHE A 102 -1.40 11.03 -16.53
C PHE A 102 -0.33 10.31 -17.30
N PHE A 103 -0.42 10.30 -18.63
CA PHE A 103 0.62 9.72 -19.45
C PHE A 103 0.89 10.56 -20.68
N ILE A 104 2.14 10.54 -21.09
CA ILE A 104 2.64 11.14 -22.33
C ILE A 104 3.17 9.99 -23.18
N GLU A 105 2.97 10.03 -24.48
CA GLU A 105 3.61 9.11 -25.43
C GLU A 105 4.75 9.83 -26.20
N PRO A 106 5.92 10.05 -25.57
CA PRO A 106 7.05 10.65 -26.28
C PRO A 106 7.58 9.71 -27.37
N SER A 107 8.07 10.26 -28.48
CA SER A 107 8.79 9.47 -29.48
C SER A 107 10.18 9.07 -28.98
N GLN A 108 10.73 7.96 -29.48
CA GLN A 108 12.09 7.51 -29.12
C GLN A 108 13.15 8.61 -29.35
N LYS A 109 12.97 9.46 -30.38
CA LYS A 109 13.85 10.60 -30.65
C LYS A 109 13.87 11.59 -29.47
N VAL A 110 12.73 11.83 -28.84
CA VAL A 110 12.64 12.72 -27.67
C VAL A 110 13.37 12.13 -26.46
N LEU A 111 13.23 10.81 -26.21
CA LEU A 111 13.99 10.13 -25.16
C LEU A 111 15.51 10.24 -25.43
N ARG A 112 15.95 10.03 -26.67
CA ARG A 112 17.36 10.19 -27.03
C ARG A 112 17.85 11.62 -26.80
N CYS A 113 17.09 12.63 -27.22
CA CYS A 113 17.42 14.03 -26.91
C CYS A 113 17.52 14.30 -25.40
N LEU A 114 16.67 13.69 -24.58
CA LEU A 114 16.77 13.79 -23.13
C LEU A 114 18.06 13.13 -22.60
N CYS A 115 18.44 11.98 -23.15
CA CYS A 115 19.65 11.27 -22.75
C CYS A 115 20.92 12.07 -23.07
N ASP A 116 20.97 12.71 -24.25
CA ASP A 116 22.15 13.42 -24.76
C ASP A 116 22.27 14.88 -24.29
N ALA A 117 21.27 15.39 -23.57
CA ALA A 117 21.19 16.78 -23.14
C ALA A 117 22.42 17.19 -22.31
N LYS A 118 23.07 18.30 -22.63
CA LYS A 118 24.08 18.92 -21.74
C LYS A 118 23.42 19.81 -20.71
N VAL A 119 22.35 20.50 -21.12
CA VAL A 119 21.51 21.34 -20.26
C VAL A 119 20.07 20.93 -20.45
N LEU A 120 19.43 20.50 -19.37
CA LEU A 120 18.03 20.10 -19.34
C LEU A 120 17.26 20.96 -18.34
N LYS A 121 16.17 21.59 -18.79
CA LYS A 121 15.17 22.20 -17.90
C LYS A 121 13.79 21.65 -18.18
N LEU A 122 13.03 21.41 -17.11
CA LEU A 122 11.69 20.85 -17.17
C LEU A 122 10.67 21.86 -16.64
N LYS A 123 9.57 22.04 -17.36
CA LYS A 123 8.42 22.84 -16.92
C LYS A 123 7.13 22.06 -17.15
N LEU A 124 6.35 21.91 -16.10
CA LEU A 124 5.00 21.31 -16.15
C LEU A 124 3.95 22.42 -16.02
N GLN A 125 2.96 22.42 -16.91
CA GLN A 125 1.93 23.45 -16.98
C GLN A 125 0.53 22.85 -16.79
N SER A 126 -0.36 23.63 -16.18
CA SER A 126 -1.79 23.36 -16.05
C SER A 126 -2.57 24.57 -16.59
N ASP A 127 -3.29 24.38 -17.70
CA ASP A 127 -4.03 25.48 -18.35
C ASP A 127 -5.27 25.90 -17.56
N GLU A 128 -5.97 24.95 -16.93
CA GLU A 128 -7.19 25.24 -16.16
C GLU A 128 -6.95 26.21 -14.99
N LYS A 129 -5.79 26.10 -14.34
CA LYS A 129 -5.41 26.94 -13.20
C LYS A 129 -4.41 28.04 -13.57
N ASN A 130 -3.95 28.07 -14.83
CA ASN A 130 -2.85 28.93 -15.30
C ASN A 130 -1.60 28.84 -14.40
N GLU A 131 -1.29 27.63 -13.91
CA GLU A 131 -0.19 27.36 -13.00
C GLU A 131 0.92 26.61 -13.72
N HIS A 132 2.15 26.79 -13.24
CA HIS A 132 3.29 26.03 -13.73
C HIS A 132 4.28 25.69 -12.61
N THR A 133 4.93 24.55 -12.78
CA THR A 133 6.03 24.08 -11.92
C THR A 133 7.28 23.96 -12.76
N VAL A 134 8.34 24.70 -12.39
CA VAL A 134 9.69 24.51 -12.94
C VAL A 134 10.44 23.59 -11.99
N PHE A 135 11.06 22.55 -12.53
CA PHE A 135 11.78 21.59 -11.72
C PHE A 135 13.24 22.02 -11.52
N PRO A 136 13.84 21.71 -10.35
CA PRO A 136 15.23 22.02 -10.09
C PRO A 136 16.18 21.20 -10.97
N ASP A 137 17.40 21.70 -11.16
CA ASP A 137 18.41 21.05 -12.01
C ASP A 137 18.78 19.65 -11.49
N GLU A 138 18.79 19.44 -10.18
CA GLU A 138 19.00 18.12 -9.55
C GLU A 138 17.96 17.09 -9.99
N PHE A 139 16.69 17.49 -10.04
CA PHE A 139 15.60 16.63 -10.49
C PHE A 139 15.74 16.33 -11.99
N CYS A 140 16.13 17.33 -12.79
CA CYS A 140 16.37 17.15 -14.22
C CYS A 140 17.52 16.16 -14.49
N ALA A 141 18.62 16.25 -13.72
CA ALA A 141 19.73 15.31 -13.81
C ALA A 141 19.31 13.87 -13.43
N GLN A 142 18.48 13.70 -12.39
CA GLN A 142 17.95 12.39 -12.02
C GLN A 142 17.03 11.81 -13.11
N LEU A 143 16.16 12.63 -13.68
CA LEU A 143 15.28 12.20 -14.77
C LEU A 143 16.08 11.80 -16.02
N GLN A 144 17.15 12.54 -16.34
CA GLN A 144 18.07 12.21 -17.42
C GLN A 144 18.82 10.90 -17.17
N LEU A 145 19.32 10.68 -15.95
CA LEU A 145 19.96 9.41 -15.58
C LEU A 145 18.98 8.23 -15.74
N GLN A 146 17.73 8.37 -15.30
CA GLN A 146 16.71 7.33 -15.49
C GLN A 146 16.38 7.11 -16.96
N ALA A 147 16.35 8.18 -17.77
CA ALA A 147 16.14 8.07 -19.21
C ALA A 147 17.27 7.26 -19.89
N GLN A 148 18.53 7.52 -19.53
CA GLN A 148 19.69 6.78 -20.05
C GLN A 148 19.67 5.30 -19.61
N GLN A 149 19.36 5.04 -18.34
CA GLN A 149 19.21 3.67 -17.82
C GLN A 149 18.08 2.92 -18.53
N PHE A 150 16.93 3.56 -18.72
CA PHE A 150 15.81 2.99 -19.44
C PHE A 150 16.17 2.74 -20.91
N TYR A 151 16.84 3.68 -21.57
CA TYR A 151 17.28 3.53 -22.97
C TYR A 151 18.18 2.31 -23.15
N ASN A 152 19.16 2.13 -22.27
CA ASN A 152 20.08 1.00 -22.33
C ASN A 152 19.38 -0.35 -22.19
N ASN A 153 18.34 -0.43 -21.36
CA ASN A 153 17.65 -1.70 -21.10
C ASN A 153 16.50 -1.96 -22.06
N ALA A 154 15.87 -0.90 -22.59
CA ALA A 154 14.72 -1.03 -23.47
C ALA A 154 15.12 -1.06 -24.95
N PHE A 155 16.14 -0.32 -25.38
CA PHE A 155 16.45 -0.13 -26.81
C PHE A 155 17.83 -0.64 -27.22
N ASP A 156 18.91 -0.06 -26.69
CA ASP A 156 20.28 -0.37 -27.08
C ASP A 156 21.19 -0.50 -25.86
N GLY A 157 21.67 -1.72 -25.61
CA GLY A 157 22.42 -2.11 -24.43
C GLY A 157 23.64 -1.26 -24.10
N ASP A 158 24.30 -0.70 -25.11
CA ASP A 158 25.73 -0.36 -24.99
C ASP A 158 26.02 1.13 -25.18
N GLU A 159 24.99 1.98 -25.32
CA GLU A 159 25.17 3.40 -25.64
C GLU A 159 25.58 4.23 -24.40
N TYR A 160 24.84 4.12 -23.28
CA TYR A 160 25.07 4.97 -22.09
C TYR A 160 25.70 4.19 -20.93
N LEU A 161 26.84 3.54 -21.13
CA LEU A 161 27.46 2.67 -20.11
C LEU A 161 27.78 3.39 -18.78
N SER A 162 28.09 4.69 -18.82
CA SER A 162 28.32 5.49 -17.62
C SER A 162 27.09 5.56 -16.69
N ALA A 163 25.88 5.57 -17.26
CA ALA A 163 24.63 5.61 -16.50
C ALA A 163 24.38 4.33 -15.69
N VAL A 164 24.99 3.21 -16.09
CA VAL A 164 24.86 1.91 -15.41
C VAL A 164 25.56 1.91 -14.05
N SER A 165 26.65 2.69 -13.91
CA SER A 165 27.32 2.92 -12.62
C SER A 165 26.62 3.96 -11.74
N GLY A 166 25.73 4.76 -12.32
CA GLY A 166 24.96 5.76 -11.60
C GLY A 166 23.92 5.10 -10.70
N VAL A 167 24.02 5.32 -9.38
CA VAL A 167 22.97 4.88 -8.46
C VAL A 167 21.83 5.90 -8.51
N ALA A 168 20.87 5.71 -9.41
CA ALA A 168 19.57 6.36 -9.26
C ALA A 168 19.03 5.95 -7.89
N VAL A 169 18.62 6.87 -7.02
CA VAL A 169 18.23 6.50 -5.65
C VAL A 169 17.16 5.41 -5.72
N ARG A 170 17.45 4.23 -5.14
CA ARG A 170 16.48 3.16 -5.00
C ARG A 170 15.44 3.66 -4.02
N THR A 171 14.33 4.14 -4.55
CA THR A 171 13.13 4.32 -3.76
C THR A 171 12.63 2.92 -3.42
N GLU A 172 13.04 2.37 -2.28
CA GLU A 172 12.04 1.69 -1.46
C GLU A 172 10.85 2.63 -1.39
N ASP A 173 9.63 2.11 -1.50
CA ASP A 173 8.43 2.90 -1.33
C ASP A 173 8.49 3.60 0.03
N THR A 174 9.04 4.83 0.06
CA THR A 174 9.21 5.59 1.29
C THR A 174 7.85 5.85 1.91
N THR A 175 6.80 5.96 1.08
CA THR A 175 5.41 6.02 1.54
C THR A 175 4.98 4.73 2.23
N PHE A 176 5.48 3.58 1.80
CA PHE A 176 5.07 2.29 2.31
C PHE A 176 5.88 1.84 3.51
N ALA A 177 7.21 1.99 3.49
CA ALA A 177 8.06 1.79 4.67
C ALA A 177 7.67 2.75 5.81
N GLU A 178 7.34 4.01 5.48
CA GLU A 178 6.81 4.99 6.45
C GLU A 178 5.37 4.66 6.89
N GLN A 179 4.51 4.16 5.99
CA GLN A 179 3.18 3.64 6.37
C GLN A 179 3.28 2.42 7.28
N ILE A 180 4.24 1.53 7.04
CA ILE A 180 4.53 0.36 7.89
C ILE A 180 5.04 0.86 9.24
N ALA A 181 6.06 1.72 9.27
CA ALA A 181 6.59 2.29 10.49
C ALA A 181 5.51 3.04 11.30
N ASN A 182 4.65 3.81 10.63
CA ASN A 182 3.51 4.47 11.27
C ASN A 182 2.43 3.48 11.74
N ARG A 183 2.16 2.40 10.98
CA ARG A 183 1.21 1.35 11.38
C ARG A 183 1.73 0.58 12.58
N GLU A 184 3.03 0.28 12.63
CA GLU A 184 3.67 -0.40 13.76
C GLU A 184 3.79 0.49 14.99
N SER A 185 4.13 1.77 14.81
CA SER A 185 4.12 2.75 15.91
C SER A 185 2.71 2.90 16.49
N ARG A 186 1.69 2.99 15.63
CA ARG A 186 0.28 3.06 16.02
C ARG A 186 -0.19 1.78 16.72
N TYR A 187 0.21 0.60 16.24
CA TYR A 187 -0.07 -0.68 16.90
C TYR A 187 0.52 -0.72 18.32
N ARG A 188 1.81 -0.35 18.46
CA ARG A 188 2.49 -0.28 19.76
C ARG A 188 1.82 0.73 20.69
N GLN A 189 1.44 1.90 20.18
CA GLN A 189 0.70 2.91 20.95
C GLN A 189 -0.66 2.39 21.43
N LEU A 190 -1.43 1.71 20.58
CA LEU A 190 -2.72 1.12 20.95
C LEU A 190 -2.57 0.01 22.00
N CYS A 191 -1.51 -0.82 21.90
CA CYS A 191 -1.22 -1.85 22.90
C CYS A 191 -0.83 -1.23 24.25
N LYS A 192 0.03 -0.20 24.25
CA LYS A 192 0.39 0.56 25.46
C LYS A 192 -0.84 1.24 26.08
N TYR A 193 -1.69 1.85 25.25
CA TYR A 193 -2.92 2.49 25.70
C TYR A 193 -3.87 1.48 26.36
N ARG A 194 -4.07 0.31 25.75
CA ARG A 194 -4.87 -0.78 26.33
C ARG A 194 -4.29 -1.25 27.66
N LEU A 195 -2.98 -1.43 27.76
CA LEU A 195 -2.31 -1.84 29.00
C LEU A 195 -2.50 -0.79 30.11
N LEU A 196 -2.36 0.49 29.78
CA LEU A 196 -2.51 1.60 30.72
C LEU A 196 -3.95 1.71 31.24
N TRP A 197 -4.94 1.54 30.36
CA TRP A 197 -6.34 1.45 30.78
C TRP A 197 -6.65 0.18 31.57
N ALA A 198 -5.98 -0.95 31.28
CA ALA A 198 -6.12 -2.17 32.08
C ALA A 198 -5.71 -1.91 33.53
N VAL A 199 -4.58 -1.22 33.70
CA VAL A 199 -4.04 -0.87 35.01
C VAL A 199 -4.95 0.14 35.71
N LEU A 200 -5.41 1.19 35.02
CA LEU A 200 -6.31 2.21 35.59
C LEU A 200 -7.67 1.65 35.98
N TRP A 201 -8.29 0.83 35.14
CA TRP A 201 -9.57 0.20 35.48
C TRP A 201 -9.38 -0.90 36.51
N GLY A 202 -8.31 -1.70 36.43
CA GLY A 202 -7.96 -2.69 37.45
C GLY A 202 -7.77 -2.06 38.83
N SER A 203 -7.11 -0.90 38.91
CA SER A 203 -6.95 -0.15 40.15
C SER A 203 -8.24 0.54 40.60
N PHE A 204 -9.04 1.08 39.69
CA PHE A 204 -10.34 1.69 40.01
C PHE A 204 -11.35 0.67 40.55
N PHE A 205 -11.55 -0.46 39.84
CA PHE A 205 -12.44 -1.54 40.29
C PHE A 205 -11.88 -2.23 41.54
N GLY A 206 -10.56 -2.42 41.63
CA GLY A 206 -9.91 -2.92 42.85
C GLY A 206 -10.14 -1.99 44.05
N GLY A 207 -10.04 -0.67 43.85
CA GLY A 207 -10.32 0.34 44.87
C GLY A 207 -11.80 0.39 45.28
N LEU A 208 -12.72 0.25 44.33
CA LEU A 208 -14.17 0.14 44.60
C LEU A 208 -14.51 -1.11 45.41
N CYS A 209 -13.85 -2.25 45.14
CA CYS A 209 -14.03 -3.47 45.94
C CYS A 209 -13.51 -3.30 47.38
N VAL A 210 -12.42 -2.54 47.58
CA VAL A 210 -11.90 -2.22 48.93
C VAL A 210 -12.84 -1.25 49.65
N LEU A 211 -13.37 -0.24 48.98
CA LEU A 211 -14.36 0.68 49.55
C LEU A 211 -15.69 -0.01 49.87
N GLY A 212 -16.11 -1.01 49.08
CA GLY A 212 -17.29 -1.83 49.39
C GLY A 212 -17.10 -2.78 50.58
N ALA A 213 -15.86 -3.14 50.91
CA ALA A 213 -15.54 -3.93 52.10
C ALA A 213 -15.57 -3.11 53.40
N PHE A 214 -15.47 -1.78 53.31
CA PHE A 214 -15.70 -0.85 54.43
C PHE A 214 -17.07 -0.21 54.24
N GLU A 215 -18.12 -0.80 54.84
CA GLU A 215 -19.55 -0.44 54.74
C GLU A 215 -19.89 1.06 54.91
N ILE A 216 -19.56 1.90 53.93
CA ILE A 216 -19.94 3.31 53.91
C ILE A 216 -20.23 3.68 52.46
N MET A 217 -21.40 3.31 51.92
CA MET A 217 -22.16 4.16 50.99
C MET A 217 -23.49 3.51 50.57
N THR A 218 -24.60 4.18 50.89
CA THR A 218 -25.90 3.99 50.24
C THR A 218 -25.93 4.79 48.94
N PHE A 219 -25.93 4.11 47.79
CA PHE A 219 -25.95 4.75 46.48
C PHE A 219 -27.33 5.36 46.18
N SER A 220 -27.38 6.68 45.89
CA SER A 220 -28.60 7.37 45.44
C SER A 220 -28.72 7.33 43.90
N VAL A 221 -29.91 7.54 43.35
CA VAL A 221 -30.21 7.41 41.90
C VAL A 221 -29.31 8.28 40.98
N ARG A 222 -28.68 9.35 41.49
CA ARG A 222 -27.68 10.14 40.74
C ARG A 222 -26.34 9.43 40.54
N SER A 223 -26.00 8.49 41.43
CA SER A 223 -24.76 7.73 41.41
C SER A 223 -24.84 6.48 40.51
N THR A 224 -26.04 5.95 40.29
CA THR A 224 -26.26 4.89 39.29
C THR A 224 -26.01 5.37 37.86
N ASP A 225 -26.39 6.60 37.53
CA ASP A 225 -26.09 7.19 36.22
C ASP A 225 -24.58 7.37 36.01
N GLN A 226 -23.85 7.77 37.06
CA GLN A 226 -22.38 7.87 37.02
C GLN A 226 -21.69 6.51 36.87
N LEU A 227 -22.21 5.46 37.53
CA LEU A 227 -21.73 4.09 37.38
C LEU A 227 -22.00 3.53 35.98
N ILE A 228 -23.16 3.82 35.39
CA ILE A 228 -23.48 3.43 34.00
C ILE A 228 -22.57 4.17 33.03
N ILE A 229 -22.36 5.48 33.20
CA ILE A 229 -21.44 6.26 32.37
C ILE A 229 -20.01 5.73 32.51
N ALA A 230 -19.54 5.42 33.72
CA ALA A 230 -18.23 4.81 33.94
C ALA A 230 -18.12 3.40 33.34
N GLY A 231 -19.19 2.60 33.39
CA GLY A 231 -19.29 1.29 32.73
C GLY A 231 -19.21 1.37 31.21
N VAL A 232 -19.90 2.35 30.61
CA VAL A 232 -19.86 2.58 29.16
C VAL A 232 -18.49 3.13 28.73
N LEU A 233 -17.89 4.05 29.50
CA LEU A 233 -16.56 4.60 29.21
C LEU A 233 -15.46 3.54 29.39
N SER A 234 -15.56 2.67 30.39
CA SER A 234 -14.60 1.56 30.58
C SER A 234 -14.70 0.55 29.45
N ALA A 235 -15.90 0.09 29.10
CA ALA A 235 -16.11 -0.85 28.00
C ALA A 235 -15.63 -0.26 26.65
N SER A 236 -15.96 0.99 26.35
CA SER A 236 -15.53 1.64 25.10
C SER A 236 -14.02 1.89 25.06
N SER A 237 -13.38 2.24 26.18
CA SER A 237 -11.91 2.39 26.27
C SER A 237 -11.15 1.10 26.00
N TRP A 238 -11.76 -0.07 26.20
CA TRP A 238 -11.17 -1.38 25.90
C TRP A 238 -11.53 -1.90 24.51
N LEU A 239 -12.81 -1.77 24.12
CA LEU A 239 -13.34 -2.35 22.89
C LEU A 239 -12.79 -1.64 21.65
N ILE A 240 -12.67 -0.31 21.67
CA ILE A 240 -12.23 0.48 20.51
C ILE A 240 -10.76 0.18 20.15
N PRO A 241 -9.78 0.17 21.09
CA PRO A 241 -8.42 -0.26 20.78
C PRO A 241 -8.35 -1.71 20.32
N HIS A 242 -9.14 -2.61 20.92
CA HIS A 242 -9.12 -4.03 20.57
C HIS A 242 -9.58 -4.28 19.12
N LEU A 243 -10.68 -3.65 18.70
CA LEU A 243 -11.16 -3.73 17.32
C LEU A 243 -10.14 -3.17 16.32
N LYS A 244 -9.44 -2.08 16.67
CA LYS A 244 -8.37 -1.50 15.84
C LYS A 244 -7.15 -2.42 15.73
N ILE A 245 -6.76 -3.08 16.82
CA ILE A 245 -5.68 -4.08 16.83
C ILE A 245 -6.03 -5.26 15.91
N LEU A 246 -7.23 -5.83 16.07
CA LEU A 246 -7.71 -6.92 15.22
C LEU A 246 -7.76 -6.53 13.74
N TRP A 247 -8.17 -5.30 13.44
CA TRP A 247 -8.18 -4.78 12.08
C TRP A 247 -6.75 -4.67 11.49
N ILE A 248 -5.78 -4.16 12.27
CA ILE A 248 -4.38 -4.08 11.83
C ILE A 248 -3.80 -5.48 11.59
N GLU A 249 -4.06 -6.44 12.48
CA GLU A 249 -3.63 -7.83 12.32
C GLU A 249 -4.26 -8.49 11.11
N HIS A 250 -5.54 -8.24 10.86
CA HIS A 250 -6.23 -8.73 9.67
C HIS A 250 -5.63 -8.15 8.36
N GLN A 251 -5.16 -6.90 8.37
CA GLN A 251 -4.46 -6.31 7.22
C GLN A 251 -3.07 -6.92 7.03
N LYS A 252 -2.28 -7.09 8.11
CA LYS A 252 -0.97 -7.77 8.07
C LYS A 252 -1.08 -9.19 7.48
N ASN A 253 -2.18 -9.87 7.76
CA ASN A 253 -2.46 -11.22 7.28
C ASN A 253 -2.72 -11.35 5.76
N LYS A 254 -2.91 -10.23 5.06
CA LYS A 254 -3.19 -10.18 3.62
C LYS A 254 -2.01 -9.66 2.80
N GLU A 255 -0.88 -9.43 3.45
CA GLU A 255 0.31 -8.80 2.90
C GLU A 255 1.50 -9.75 3.07
N CYS A 256 2.44 -9.73 2.14
CA CYS A 256 3.66 -10.52 2.27
C CYS A 256 4.52 -10.03 3.46
N PRO A 257 5.14 -10.90 4.27
CA PRO A 257 6.01 -10.47 5.35
C PRO A 257 7.35 -9.84 4.89
N SER A 258 7.75 -10.02 3.63
CA SER A 258 8.99 -9.47 3.07
C SER A 258 8.74 -8.22 2.21
N CYS A 259 7.90 -8.32 1.17
CA CYS A 259 7.58 -7.21 0.26
C CYS A 259 6.41 -6.34 0.76
N HIS A 260 5.62 -6.82 1.73
CA HIS A 260 4.36 -6.26 2.23
C HIS A 260 3.30 -5.88 1.17
N HIS A 261 3.51 -6.23 -0.09
CA HIS A 261 2.50 -6.13 -1.13
C HIS A 261 1.37 -7.15 -0.91
N ARG A 262 0.16 -6.81 -1.38
CA ARG A 262 -1.05 -7.65 -1.29
C ARG A 262 -1.12 -8.74 -2.36
N ALA A 263 -0.16 -8.77 -3.28
CA ALA A 263 -0.12 -9.74 -4.35
C ALA A 263 0.40 -11.09 -3.81
N ILE A 264 -0.52 -11.89 -3.27
CA ILE A 264 -0.20 -13.18 -2.66
C ILE A 264 -0.84 -14.32 -3.46
N LYS A 265 -0.09 -15.39 -3.70
CA LYS A 265 -0.57 -16.64 -4.29
C LYS A 265 -0.52 -17.72 -3.22
N LEU A 266 -1.64 -18.43 -3.01
CA LEU A 266 -1.64 -19.64 -2.20
C LEU A 266 -0.96 -20.76 -3.01
N VAL A 267 0.17 -21.25 -2.53
CA VAL A 267 0.96 -22.31 -3.17
C VAL A 267 0.50 -23.68 -2.68
N ARG A 268 0.28 -23.81 -1.37
CA ARG A 268 -0.08 -25.08 -0.75
C ARG A 268 -1.10 -24.88 0.35
N TYR A 269 -1.97 -25.87 0.46
CA TYR A 269 -2.98 -25.96 1.51
C TYR A 269 -2.89 -27.34 2.14
N HIS A 270 -2.78 -27.38 3.46
CA HIS A 270 -2.73 -28.62 4.22
C HIS A 270 -3.68 -28.51 5.41
N GLU A 271 -4.49 -29.54 5.63
CA GLU A 271 -5.31 -29.68 6.83
C GLU A 271 -4.88 -30.94 7.58
N ALA A 272 -4.58 -30.78 8.86
CA ALA A 272 -4.35 -31.88 9.78
C ALA A 272 -5.44 -31.87 10.85
N VAL A 273 -5.84 -33.06 11.34
CA VAL A 273 -6.75 -33.14 12.49
C VAL A 273 -5.99 -32.65 13.72
N TYR A 274 -6.49 -31.60 14.38
CA TYR A 274 -5.87 -31.02 15.57
C TYR A 274 -6.42 -31.66 16.85
N GLN A 275 -7.76 -31.66 17.01
CA GLN A 275 -8.41 -32.27 18.17
C GLN A 275 -9.87 -32.63 17.86
N VAL A 276 -10.45 -33.53 18.66
CA VAL A 276 -11.87 -33.92 18.58
C VAL A 276 -12.54 -33.57 19.90
N ARG A 277 -13.65 -32.83 19.85
CA ARG A 277 -14.42 -32.39 21.03
C ARG A 277 -15.90 -32.69 20.89
N SER A 278 -16.56 -33.01 22.00
CA SER A 278 -18.02 -33.19 22.04
C SER A 278 -18.68 -31.87 22.40
N VAL A 279 -19.52 -31.33 21.51
CA VAL A 279 -20.21 -30.05 21.69
C VAL A 279 -21.71 -30.27 21.66
N GLU A 280 -22.43 -29.65 22.60
CA GLU A 280 -23.88 -29.69 22.61
C GLU A 280 -24.45 -28.74 21.53
N ARG A 281 -25.29 -29.28 20.63
CA ARG A 281 -25.85 -28.54 19.51
C ARG A 281 -27.34 -28.84 19.35
N LEU A 282 -28.11 -27.81 18.99
CA LEU A 282 -29.50 -27.98 18.58
C LEU A 282 -29.54 -28.57 17.18
N VAL A 283 -29.96 -29.82 17.07
CA VAL A 283 -30.13 -30.53 15.81
C VAL A 283 -31.62 -30.69 15.53
N ILE A 284 -32.04 -30.52 14.29
CA ILE A 284 -33.42 -30.77 13.88
C ILE A 284 -33.61 -32.28 13.76
N ASP A 285 -34.54 -32.82 14.53
CA ASP A 285 -34.93 -34.22 14.42
C ASP A 285 -35.64 -34.44 13.08
N ARG A 286 -35.07 -35.28 12.22
CA ARG A 286 -35.59 -35.52 10.86
C ARG A 286 -36.99 -36.13 10.84
N LEU A 287 -37.39 -36.81 11.92
CA LEU A 287 -38.69 -37.48 12.00
C LEU A 287 -39.78 -36.57 12.57
N THR A 288 -39.44 -35.67 13.49
CA THR A 288 -40.42 -34.81 14.18
C THR A 288 -40.35 -33.34 13.77
N GLY A 289 -39.33 -32.93 13.02
CA GLY A 289 -39.09 -31.54 12.62
C GLY A 289 -38.74 -30.60 13.79
N GLN A 290 -38.66 -31.11 15.01
CA GLN A 290 -38.40 -30.32 16.21
C GLN A 290 -36.91 -30.21 16.49
N ARG A 291 -36.49 -29.05 17.02
CA ARG A 291 -35.11 -28.83 17.48
C ARG A 291 -34.88 -29.57 18.80
N LYS A 292 -33.91 -30.47 18.83
CA LYS A 292 -33.48 -31.19 20.04
C LYS A 292 -32.00 -30.92 20.31
N SER A 293 -31.66 -30.72 21.58
CA SER A 293 -30.26 -30.66 21.98
C SER A 293 -29.63 -32.05 21.90
N ARG A 294 -28.50 -32.19 21.20
CA ARG A 294 -27.72 -33.42 21.12
C ARG A 294 -26.25 -33.11 21.25
N GLN A 295 -25.50 -34.01 21.90
CA GLN A 295 -24.05 -33.96 21.84
C GLN A 295 -23.58 -34.43 20.45
N VAL A 296 -22.80 -33.57 19.80
CA VAL A 296 -22.22 -33.82 18.48
C VAL A 296 -20.71 -33.80 18.60
N THR A 297 -20.06 -34.78 17.99
CA THR A 297 -18.61 -34.81 17.89
C THR A 297 -18.15 -33.83 16.81
N VAL A 298 -17.27 -32.90 17.18
CA VAL A 298 -16.72 -31.85 16.31
C VAL A 298 -15.21 -32.05 16.23
N THR A 299 -14.69 -32.19 15.02
CA THR A 299 -13.26 -32.20 14.72
C THR A 299 -12.80 -30.77 14.44
N ASP A 300 -11.78 -30.32 15.17
CA ASP A 300 -11.04 -29.10 14.83
C ASP A 300 -9.82 -29.48 13.98
N HIS A 301 -9.52 -28.65 12.98
CA HIS A 301 -8.43 -28.88 12.03
C HIS A 301 -7.34 -27.82 12.22
N GLU A 302 -6.07 -28.24 12.20
CA GLU A 302 -4.95 -27.34 12.00
C GLU A 302 -4.78 -27.13 10.50
N VAL A 303 -4.91 -25.87 10.07
CA VAL A 303 -4.83 -25.46 8.68
C VAL A 303 -3.51 -24.76 8.46
N THR A 304 -2.66 -25.35 7.63
CA THR A 304 -1.39 -24.77 7.18
C THR A 304 -1.54 -24.28 5.74
N GLN A 305 -1.17 -23.02 5.49
CA GLN A 305 -1.24 -22.36 4.20
C GLN A 305 0.14 -21.83 3.83
N ASP A 306 0.67 -22.26 2.69
CA ASP A 306 1.92 -21.74 2.13
C ASP A 306 1.58 -20.66 1.09
N PHE A 307 2.19 -19.50 1.22
CA PHE A 307 1.99 -18.34 0.37
C PHE A 307 3.27 -17.93 -0.35
N GLU A 308 3.11 -17.36 -1.54
CA GLU A 308 4.17 -16.75 -2.34
C GLU A 308 3.80 -15.31 -2.71
N CYS A 309 4.70 -14.34 -2.50
CA CYS A 309 4.52 -12.96 -2.99
C CYS A 309 4.75 -12.96 -4.49
N LYS A 310 3.77 -12.52 -5.28
CA LYS A 310 3.92 -12.44 -6.74
C LYS A 310 5.01 -11.45 -7.16
N ASP A 311 5.27 -10.44 -6.34
CA ASP A 311 6.20 -9.35 -6.65
C ASP A 311 7.66 -9.70 -6.27
N CYS A 312 7.90 -10.23 -5.08
CA CYS A 312 9.26 -10.55 -4.59
C CYS A 312 9.58 -12.05 -4.51
N ARG A 313 8.63 -12.93 -4.84
CA ARG A 313 8.73 -14.40 -4.76
C ARG A 313 9.08 -14.95 -3.37
N HIS A 314 8.95 -14.14 -2.32
CA HIS A 314 9.13 -14.60 -0.95
C HIS A 314 8.06 -15.62 -0.58
N LEU A 315 8.50 -16.74 -0.01
CA LEU A 315 7.64 -17.83 0.46
C LEU A 315 7.49 -17.75 1.98
N TRP A 316 6.26 -17.85 2.48
CA TRP A 316 6.00 -17.96 3.91
C TRP A 316 4.83 -18.87 4.21
N THR A 317 4.86 -19.46 5.39
CA THR A 317 3.86 -20.41 5.86
C THR A 317 3.04 -19.80 6.99
N ARG A 318 1.76 -20.13 7.03
CA ARG A 318 0.86 -19.73 8.11
C ARG A 318 0.06 -20.93 8.59
N SER A 319 0.04 -21.15 9.90
CA SER A 319 -0.84 -22.12 10.55
C SER A 319 -1.92 -21.43 11.39
N HIS A 320 -3.13 -21.98 11.40
CA HIS A 320 -4.19 -21.60 12.34
C HIS A 320 -5.12 -22.78 12.62
N ILE A 321 -5.78 -22.75 13.78
CA ILE A 321 -6.76 -23.79 14.15
C ILE A 321 -8.14 -23.37 13.62
N ALA A 322 -8.63 -24.08 12.61
CA ALA A 322 -10.00 -24.00 12.15
C ALA A 322 -10.90 -24.85 13.06
N ARG A 323 -11.72 -24.17 13.87
CA ARG A 323 -12.67 -24.85 14.75
C ARG A 323 -13.88 -25.29 13.92
N GLY A 324 -14.19 -26.58 13.94
CA GLY A 324 -15.41 -27.10 13.34
C GLY A 324 -16.63 -26.47 14.04
N PHE A 325 -17.66 -26.11 13.28
CA PHE A 325 -18.90 -25.53 13.80
C PHE A 325 -20.04 -26.53 13.80
#